data_AF-Q6MQ96-F1
#
_entry.id   AF-Q6MQ96-F1
#
_cell.length_a   1.000
_cell.length_b   1.000
_cell.length_c   1.000
_cell.angle_alpha   90.00
_cell.angle_beta   90.00
_cell.angle_gamma   90.00
#
_symmetry.space_group_name_H-M   'P 1'
#
loop_
_entity.id
_entity.type
_entity.pdbx_description
1 polymer ?
#
loop_
_entity_poly.entity_id
_entity_poly.type
_entity_poly.pdbx_seq_one_letter_code
_entity_poly.pdbx_strand_id
1 'polypeptide(L)'
;MAFHRHPDEVSSQSISVPMQDLFTGQGPAFGRDNPPCPNGPGPEFVKPLCDLQTLKGFDMKYGLMGMLVVILVSTAGCVEVRDKEDAAPVKPMVQVHTVSRMVVDGEMYLFNGAFLTRPELELELRRAPKIWPVEELEFHYKEVILKKNAVLFTMGHRVRLHIDRLESDGARIQTLSPEFKAGVGQPGRHGGHINLDVGTAKGSLRIQMLGQDGGAGKAGAAPDESMRGLKGEDGKSGLCADSGANLEQASGKDGGKGQQGNRGSNGSPGGDSGTLEVTIQSGKDFQLDHFRSPGQGGAGGAGGKGGPGGYGGKAVRMKMGYDGILRPCAFKSREGTQGPEGGSGFNGLPGNPGAMQSICITRAQVITCI
;
A
#
# COMPACT_ATOMS: atom_id res chain seq x y z
N MET A 1 -34.30 -3.96 -58.90
CA MET A 1 -34.82 -5.15 -58.20
C MET A 1 -34.53 -4.95 -56.72
N ALA A 2 -35.57 -4.66 -55.94
CA ALA A 2 -35.47 -4.43 -54.50
C ALA A 2 -35.58 -5.78 -53.76
N PHE A 3 -34.71 -6.02 -52.79
CA PHE A 3 -34.85 -7.14 -51.85
C PHE A 3 -35.10 -6.58 -50.45
N HIS A 4 -36.34 -6.74 -49.99
CA HIS A 4 -36.70 -6.67 -48.57
C HIS A 4 -36.13 -7.89 -47.85
N ARG A 5 -35.52 -7.68 -46.68
CA ARG A 5 -35.34 -8.73 -45.66
C ARG A 5 -36.02 -8.30 -44.37
N HIS A 6 -36.89 -9.18 -43.88
CA HIS A 6 -37.45 -9.16 -42.54
C HIS A 6 -36.37 -9.49 -41.49
N PRO A 7 -36.48 -8.95 -40.26
CA PRO A 7 -35.70 -9.43 -39.12
C PRO A 7 -36.46 -10.54 -38.38
N ASP A 8 -35.77 -11.66 -38.15
CA ASP A 8 -36.25 -12.77 -37.32
C ASP A 8 -36.08 -12.45 -35.82
N GLU A 9 -37.12 -12.76 -35.06
CA GLU A 9 -37.20 -12.82 -33.61
C GLU A 9 -36.19 -13.81 -33.02
N VAL A 10 -35.37 -13.35 -32.06
CA VAL A 10 -34.55 -14.23 -31.23
C VAL A 10 -35.21 -14.40 -29.87
N SER A 11 -35.75 -15.61 -29.67
CA SER A 11 -36.31 -16.14 -28.43
C SER A 11 -35.22 -16.30 -27.35
N SER A 12 -35.45 -15.69 -26.19
CA SER A 12 -34.62 -15.83 -24.99
C SER A 12 -35.04 -17.09 -24.19
N GLN A 13 -34.15 -18.09 -24.14
CA GLN A 13 -34.28 -19.22 -23.21
C GLN A 13 -33.59 -18.89 -21.89
N SER A 14 -34.38 -18.90 -20.82
CA SER A 14 -33.92 -18.78 -19.43
C SER A 14 -33.41 -20.14 -18.92
N ILE A 15 -32.15 -20.20 -18.51
CA ILE A 15 -31.57 -21.35 -17.82
C ILE A 15 -31.61 -21.05 -16.32
N SER A 16 -32.50 -21.73 -15.60
CA SER A 16 -32.55 -21.77 -14.14
C SER A 16 -31.63 -22.86 -13.62
N VAL A 17 -30.63 -22.50 -12.82
CA VAL A 17 -29.82 -23.46 -12.05
C VAL A 17 -30.26 -23.39 -10.58
N PRO A 18 -30.63 -24.51 -9.94
CA PRO A 18 -31.03 -24.51 -8.53
C PRO A 18 -29.79 -24.42 -7.62
N MET A 19 -29.81 -23.43 -6.73
CA MET A 19 -28.87 -23.25 -5.63
C MET A 19 -29.28 -24.21 -4.51
N GLN A 20 -28.48 -25.25 -4.27
CA GLN A 20 -28.70 -26.18 -3.15
C GLN A 20 -27.96 -25.71 -1.90
N ASP A 21 -28.68 -25.82 -0.80
CA ASP A 21 -28.34 -25.50 0.58
C ASP A 21 -27.09 -26.23 1.09
N LEU A 22 -26.29 -25.52 1.89
CA LEU A 22 -25.44 -26.12 2.91
C LEU A 22 -25.25 -25.13 4.07
N PHE A 23 -26.24 -25.14 4.98
CA PHE A 23 -26.06 -24.73 6.36
C PHE A 23 -25.54 -25.91 7.18
N THR A 24 -24.53 -25.68 8.00
CA THR A 24 -24.49 -25.91 9.46
C THR A 24 -23.07 -26.25 9.92
N GLY A 25 -22.49 -25.35 10.73
CA GLY A 25 -21.24 -25.57 11.44
C GLY A 25 -21.22 -24.70 12.70
N GLN A 26 -21.81 -25.23 13.77
CA GLN A 26 -21.79 -24.68 15.13
C GLN A 26 -20.42 -24.92 15.79
N GLY A 27 -19.98 -23.95 16.60
CA GLY A 27 -19.04 -24.16 17.71
C GLY A 27 -18.01 -23.03 17.90
N PRO A 28 -17.44 -22.86 19.11
CA PRO A 28 -18.13 -22.55 20.36
C PRO A 28 -17.67 -21.20 20.97
N ALA A 29 -18.44 -20.75 21.95
CA ALA A 29 -18.18 -19.56 22.77
C ALA A 29 -16.91 -19.71 23.62
N PHE A 30 -16.02 -18.72 23.54
CA PHE A 30 -15.00 -18.47 24.56
C PHE A 30 -15.36 -17.18 25.32
N GLY A 31 -15.53 -17.34 26.62
CA GLY A 31 -15.74 -16.24 27.55
C GLY A 31 -14.44 -15.72 28.15
N ARG A 32 -14.51 -14.43 28.52
CA ARG A 32 -13.99 -13.80 29.73
C ARG A 32 -12.47 -13.70 29.93
N ASP A 33 -11.97 -12.46 29.87
CA ASP A 33 -11.40 -11.70 31.00
C ASP A 33 -10.26 -10.79 30.51
N ASN A 34 -10.54 -9.50 30.32
CA ASN A 34 -9.51 -8.46 30.17
C ASN A 34 -9.66 -7.45 31.33
N PRO A 35 -8.61 -7.22 32.13
CA PRO A 35 -8.63 -6.25 33.22
C PRO A 35 -8.56 -4.79 32.71
N PRO A 36 -8.99 -3.81 33.53
CA PRO A 36 -9.04 -2.40 33.14
C PRO A 36 -7.65 -1.77 33.03
N CYS A 37 -7.41 -1.05 31.94
CA CYS A 37 -6.26 -0.18 31.74
C CYS A 37 -6.27 0.99 32.74
N PRO A 38 -5.12 1.39 33.32
CA PRO A 38 -5.05 2.56 34.17
C PRO A 38 -5.06 3.86 33.34
N ASN A 39 -5.83 4.83 33.84
CA ASN A 39 -5.87 6.21 33.37
C ASN A 39 -4.49 6.87 33.50
N GLY A 40 -3.91 7.32 32.37
CA GLY A 40 -2.75 8.19 32.32
C GLY A 40 -3.13 9.58 31.78
N PRO A 41 -2.58 10.68 32.32
CA PRO A 41 -2.95 12.04 31.94
C PRO A 41 -2.40 12.42 30.55
N GLY A 42 -3.18 13.25 29.84
CA GLY A 42 -2.97 13.61 28.43
C GLY A 42 -1.74 14.48 28.14
N PRO A 43 -1.42 14.68 26.85
CA PRO A 43 -0.26 15.45 26.43
C PRO A 43 -0.48 16.96 26.55
N GLU A 44 0.41 17.61 27.28
CA GLU A 44 0.57 19.07 27.33
C GLU A 44 1.04 19.62 25.97
N PHE A 45 0.44 20.74 25.60
CA PHE A 45 0.78 21.58 24.46
C PHE A 45 2.23 22.10 24.55
N VAL A 46 3.09 21.69 23.61
CA VAL A 46 4.42 22.27 23.42
C VAL A 46 4.31 23.55 22.58
N LYS A 47 4.60 24.70 23.19
CA LYS A 47 4.87 25.97 22.49
C LYS A 47 6.30 25.95 21.91
N PRO A 48 6.56 26.57 20.74
CA PRO A 48 7.92 26.77 20.27
C PRO A 48 8.55 27.95 21.03
N LEU A 49 9.59 27.67 21.83
CA LEU A 49 10.51 28.68 22.35
C LEU A 49 11.63 28.87 21.32
N CYS A 50 11.65 30.03 20.66
CA CYS A 50 12.87 30.55 20.05
C CYS A 50 13.76 31.08 21.18
N ASP A 51 14.70 30.27 21.65
CA ASP A 51 15.72 30.71 22.59
C ASP A 51 17.09 30.69 21.91
N LEU A 52 17.56 31.90 21.62
CA LEU A 52 18.87 32.19 21.05
C LEU A 52 19.89 32.15 22.20
N GLN A 53 20.40 30.97 22.54
CA GLN A 53 21.46 30.86 23.55
C GLN A 53 22.86 31.01 22.96
N THR A 54 23.44 32.13 23.35
CA THR A 54 24.82 32.57 23.39
C THR A 54 25.81 31.44 23.77
N LEU A 55 26.61 30.98 22.81
CA LEU A 55 27.80 30.18 23.07
C LEU A 55 28.94 31.10 23.52
N LYS A 56 29.15 31.20 24.84
CA LYS A 56 30.40 31.70 25.45
C LYS A 56 31.24 30.51 25.91
N GLY A 57 32.49 30.48 25.50
CA GLY A 57 33.55 29.75 26.20
C GLY A 57 34.03 28.48 25.51
N PHE A 58 34.76 28.60 24.42
CA PHE A 58 35.74 27.59 24.01
C PHE A 58 37.11 28.26 23.87
N ASP A 59 37.94 28.08 24.90
CA ASP A 59 39.37 28.38 24.85
C ASP A 59 40.05 27.30 24.00
N MET A 60 40.26 27.60 22.71
CA MET A 60 40.93 26.70 21.78
C MET A 60 42.31 27.27 21.46
N LYS A 61 43.33 26.55 21.94
CA LYS A 61 44.75 26.84 21.68
C LYS A 61 45.02 26.80 20.18
N TYR A 62 45.53 27.92 19.67
CA TYR A 62 45.87 28.18 18.28
C TYR A 62 47.00 27.27 17.77
N GLY A 63 46.77 26.64 16.62
CA GLY A 63 47.79 25.98 15.83
C GLY A 63 47.31 25.82 14.38
N LEU A 64 47.57 26.83 13.56
CA LEU A 64 47.64 26.72 12.08
C LEU A 64 46.34 26.45 11.28
N MET A 65 45.14 26.81 11.79
CA MET A 65 43.88 26.81 11.01
C MET A 65 43.21 28.19 10.90
N GLY A 66 43.90 29.25 11.32
CA GLY A 66 43.36 30.62 11.37
C GLY A 66 43.33 31.39 10.05
N MET A 67 43.98 30.90 8.97
CA MET A 67 44.00 31.60 7.68
C MET A 67 42.93 31.14 6.69
N LEU A 68 42.27 30.00 6.89
CA LEU A 68 41.28 29.51 5.93
C LEU A 68 39.86 30.05 6.19
N VAL A 69 39.57 30.50 7.42
CA VAL A 69 38.25 31.03 7.79
C VAL A 69 38.06 32.49 7.34
N VAL A 70 39.13 33.26 7.16
CA VAL A 70 39.04 34.68 6.74
C VAL A 70 38.70 34.82 5.24
N ILE A 71 39.02 33.83 4.41
CA ILE A 71 38.72 33.87 2.96
C ILE A 71 37.27 33.44 2.65
N LEU A 72 36.61 32.68 3.55
CA LEU A 72 35.21 32.26 3.37
C LEU A 72 34.17 33.33 3.78
N VAL A 73 34.59 34.39 4.48
CA VAL A 73 33.67 35.46 4.91
C VAL A 73 33.55 36.58 3.85
N SER A 74 34.51 36.72 2.94
CA SER A 74 34.51 37.77 1.92
C SER A 74 33.73 37.42 0.64
N THR A 75 33.12 36.24 0.55
CA THR A 75 32.14 35.89 -0.49
C THR A 75 30.70 35.85 0.04
N ALA A 76 30.42 36.53 1.16
CA ALA A 76 29.06 36.90 1.55
C ALA A 76 28.54 37.99 0.59
N GLY A 77 28.42 37.65 -0.69
CA GLY A 77 27.61 38.43 -1.62
C GLY A 77 26.19 38.42 -1.09
N CYS A 78 25.60 39.60 -0.94
CA CYS A 78 24.18 39.75 -0.66
C CYS A 78 23.41 38.94 -1.71
N VAL A 79 22.99 37.73 -1.35
CA VAL A 79 21.98 37.01 -2.11
C VAL A 79 20.71 37.81 -1.87
N GLU A 80 20.39 38.69 -2.81
CA GLU A 80 19.08 39.30 -2.92
C GLU A 80 18.11 38.14 -3.17
N VAL A 81 17.53 37.62 -2.08
CA VAL A 81 16.36 36.76 -2.16
C VAL A 81 15.26 37.66 -2.68
N ARG A 82 15.16 37.77 -4.01
CA ARG A 82 13.95 38.29 -4.64
C ARG A 82 12.86 37.32 -4.25
N ASP A 83 11.98 37.77 -3.35
CA ASP A 83 10.71 37.11 -3.12
C ASP A 83 10.07 36.92 -4.48
N LYS A 84 10.01 35.65 -4.87
CA LYS A 84 9.47 35.22 -6.14
C LYS A 84 8.02 35.66 -6.08
N GLU A 85 7.67 36.72 -6.82
CA GLU A 85 6.31 37.28 -6.89
C GLU A 85 5.31 36.14 -6.80
N ASP A 86 4.48 36.17 -5.74
CA ASP A 86 3.53 35.11 -5.42
C ASP A 86 2.78 34.74 -6.69
N ALA A 87 3.17 33.60 -7.27
CA ALA A 87 2.54 33.11 -8.48
C ALA A 87 1.05 33.00 -8.15
N ALA A 88 0.23 33.82 -8.81
CA ALA A 88 -1.19 33.91 -8.53
C ALA A 88 -1.74 32.48 -8.45
N PRO A 89 -2.46 32.12 -7.37
CA PRO A 89 -2.85 30.75 -7.10
C PRO A 89 -3.52 30.20 -8.36
N VAL A 90 -2.89 29.20 -8.98
CA VAL A 90 -3.39 28.56 -10.18
C VAL A 90 -4.75 28.00 -9.81
N LYS A 91 -5.82 28.66 -10.27
CA LYS A 91 -7.18 28.17 -10.05
C LYS A 91 -7.24 26.76 -10.64
N PRO A 92 -7.60 25.73 -9.86
CA PRO A 92 -7.73 24.39 -10.39
C PRO A 92 -8.72 24.42 -11.56
N MET A 93 -8.35 23.80 -12.68
CA MET A 93 -9.26 23.65 -13.81
C MET A 93 -10.40 22.71 -13.37
N VAL A 94 -11.54 23.29 -13.01
CA VAL A 94 -12.76 22.53 -12.72
C VAL A 94 -13.42 22.21 -14.06
N GLN A 95 -13.54 20.93 -14.39
CA GLN A 95 -14.32 20.48 -15.54
C GLN A 95 -15.80 20.52 -15.16
N VAL A 96 -16.57 21.37 -15.84
CA VAL A 96 -18.01 21.51 -15.61
C VAL A 96 -18.77 20.78 -16.73
N HIS A 97 -19.54 19.76 -16.35
CA HIS A 97 -20.38 19.01 -17.28
C HIS A 97 -21.86 19.31 -17.03
N THR A 98 -22.52 19.91 -18.03
CA THR A 98 -23.96 20.17 -17.97
C THR A 98 -24.70 19.10 -18.77
N VAL A 99 -25.49 18.27 -18.09
CA VAL A 99 -26.28 17.20 -18.73
C VAL A 99 -27.73 17.31 -18.25
N SER A 100 -28.69 17.30 -19.17
CA SER A 100 -30.10 17.50 -18.80
C SER A 100 -30.67 16.35 -17.97
N ARG A 101 -30.27 15.11 -18.24
CA ARG A 101 -30.81 13.94 -17.55
C ARG A 101 -29.80 12.80 -17.50
N MET A 102 -29.64 12.19 -16.34
CA MET A 102 -28.86 10.98 -16.14
C MET A 102 -29.75 9.87 -15.59
N VAL A 103 -29.66 8.67 -16.17
CA VAL A 103 -30.36 7.48 -15.69
C VAL A 103 -29.32 6.41 -15.44
N VAL A 104 -29.31 5.86 -14.22
CA VAL A 104 -28.39 4.78 -13.83
C VAL A 104 -29.22 3.56 -13.48
N ASP A 105 -29.03 2.48 -14.24
CA ASP A 105 -29.74 1.20 -14.09
C ASP A 105 -28.83 0.01 -13.80
N GLY A 106 -27.57 0.28 -13.47
CA GLY A 106 -26.56 -0.72 -13.11
C GLY A 106 -25.35 -0.08 -12.44
N GLU A 107 -24.17 -0.62 -12.72
CA GLU A 107 -22.90 -0.08 -12.24
C GLU A 107 -22.33 0.93 -13.24
N MET A 108 -22.03 2.14 -12.76
CA MET A 108 -21.34 3.18 -13.52
C MET A 108 -20.10 3.66 -12.76
N TYR A 109 -19.02 3.95 -13.49
CA TYR A 109 -17.71 4.29 -12.95
C TYR A 109 -17.26 5.63 -13.49
N LEU A 110 -16.92 6.55 -12.60
CA LEU A 110 -16.30 7.82 -12.96
C LEU A 110 -14.85 7.57 -13.38
N PHE A 111 -14.55 7.85 -14.64
CA PHE A 111 -13.24 7.69 -15.21
C PHE A 111 -12.99 8.79 -16.24
N ASN A 112 -11.90 9.54 -16.06
CA ASN A 112 -11.46 10.59 -16.98
C ASN A 112 -12.58 11.61 -17.31
N GLY A 113 -13.25 12.12 -16.27
CA GLY A 113 -14.34 13.10 -16.39
C GLY A 113 -15.71 12.55 -16.85
N ALA A 114 -15.83 11.25 -17.15
CA ALA A 114 -17.08 10.65 -17.62
C ALA A 114 -17.52 9.46 -16.77
N PHE A 115 -18.84 9.25 -16.65
CA PHE A 115 -19.39 8.03 -16.08
C PHE A 115 -19.53 6.96 -17.16
N LEU A 116 -18.81 5.85 -16.97
CA LEU A 116 -18.73 4.74 -17.92
C LEU A 116 -19.41 3.51 -17.34
N THR A 117 -20.01 2.70 -18.20
CA THR A 117 -20.41 1.33 -17.85
C THR A 117 -19.19 0.44 -17.67
N ARG A 118 -19.36 -0.74 -17.07
CA ARG A 118 -18.25 -1.69 -16.86
C ARG A 118 -17.51 -2.07 -18.16
N PRO A 119 -18.18 -2.41 -19.27
CA PRO A 119 -17.48 -2.74 -20.53
C PRO A 119 -16.70 -1.55 -21.11
N GLU A 120 -17.21 -0.33 -20.97
CA GLU A 120 -16.54 0.89 -21.42
C GLU A 120 -15.30 1.19 -20.58
N LEU A 121 -15.41 1.03 -19.25
CA LEU A 121 -14.26 1.17 -18.36
C LEU A 121 -13.15 0.17 -18.70
N GLU A 122 -13.49 -1.10 -18.93
CA GLU A 122 -12.51 -2.12 -19.32
C GLU A 122 -11.81 -1.78 -20.64
N LEU A 123 -12.56 -1.23 -21.61
CA LEU A 123 -11.99 -0.77 -22.87
C LEU A 123 -11.00 0.39 -22.66
N GLU A 124 -11.33 1.35 -21.81
CA GLU A 124 -10.46 2.48 -21.48
C GLU A 124 -9.22 2.07 -20.68
N LEU A 125 -9.36 1.16 -19.71
CA LEU A 125 -8.23 0.64 -18.93
C LEU A 125 -7.23 -0.13 -19.81
N ARG A 126 -7.69 -0.78 -20.88
CA ARG A 126 -6.79 -1.42 -21.87
C ARG A 126 -6.00 -0.39 -22.69
N ARG A 127 -6.59 0.78 -22.95
CA ARG A 127 -5.95 1.87 -23.70
C ARG A 127 -4.91 2.60 -22.85
N ALA A 128 -5.22 2.83 -21.58
CA ALA A 128 -4.36 3.56 -20.67
C ALA A 128 -4.42 2.94 -19.25
N PRO A 129 -3.54 1.96 -18.94
CA PRO A 129 -3.52 1.28 -17.64
C PRO A 129 -2.97 2.16 -16.50
N LYS A 130 -2.82 3.47 -16.74
CA LYS A 130 -2.16 4.37 -15.81
C LYS A 130 -3.11 4.75 -14.68
N ILE A 131 -2.58 4.80 -13.46
CA ILE A 131 -3.28 5.35 -12.30
C ILE A 131 -3.42 6.84 -12.53
N TRP A 132 -4.67 7.32 -12.60
CA TRP A 132 -4.98 8.72 -12.85
C TRP A 132 -4.93 9.53 -11.55
N PRO A 133 -4.46 10.79 -11.62
CA PRO A 133 -4.47 11.67 -10.46
C PRO A 133 -5.92 11.90 -9.98
N VAL A 134 -6.07 12.24 -8.70
CA VAL A 134 -7.35 12.65 -8.15
C VAL A 134 -7.71 14.01 -8.75
N GLU A 135 -8.75 14.03 -9.57
CA GLU A 135 -9.31 15.24 -10.17
C GLU A 135 -10.50 15.79 -9.37
N GLU A 136 -10.71 17.09 -9.48
CA GLU A 136 -11.92 17.78 -9.01
C GLU A 136 -12.86 17.99 -10.18
N LEU A 137 -14.05 17.39 -10.07
CA LEU A 137 -15.03 17.28 -11.16
C LEU A 137 -16.37 17.82 -10.69
N GLU A 138 -17.00 18.64 -11.50
CA GLU A 138 -18.27 19.28 -11.19
C GLU A 138 -19.32 18.93 -12.25
N PHE A 139 -20.45 18.38 -11.80
CA PHE A 139 -21.53 17.96 -12.67
C PHE A 139 -22.81 18.67 -12.31
N HIS A 140 -23.49 19.19 -13.34
CA HIS A 140 -24.76 19.88 -13.25
C HIS A 140 -25.82 19.06 -13.99
N TYR A 141 -26.78 18.52 -13.23
CA TYR A 141 -27.87 17.72 -13.74
C TYR A 141 -29.22 18.35 -13.41
N LYS A 142 -30.08 18.48 -14.42
CA LYS A 142 -31.49 18.84 -14.17
C LYS A 142 -32.25 17.66 -13.56
N GLU A 143 -31.91 16.43 -13.93
CA GLU A 143 -32.57 15.25 -13.37
C GLU A 143 -31.62 14.05 -13.31
N VAL A 144 -31.59 13.38 -12.16
CA VAL A 144 -30.88 12.11 -11.96
C VAL A 144 -31.86 11.06 -11.45
N ILE A 145 -31.98 9.94 -12.17
CA ILE A 145 -32.75 8.77 -11.75
C ILE A 145 -31.79 7.62 -11.47
N LEU A 146 -31.68 7.22 -10.21
CA LEU A 146 -30.92 6.06 -9.78
C LEU A 146 -31.89 4.90 -9.51
N LYS A 147 -31.92 3.93 -10.43
CA LYS A 147 -32.81 2.76 -10.32
C LYS A 147 -32.39 1.85 -9.16
N LYS A 148 -33.26 0.89 -8.88
CA LYS A 148 -33.01 -0.13 -7.87
C LYS A 148 -31.69 -0.85 -8.09
N ASN A 149 -30.90 -0.97 -7.03
CA ASN A 149 -29.57 -1.58 -7.00
C ASN A 149 -28.51 -0.88 -7.88
N ALA A 150 -28.81 0.28 -8.48
CA ALA A 150 -27.81 1.04 -9.23
C ALA A 150 -26.65 1.45 -8.30
N VAL A 151 -25.44 1.45 -8.84
CA VAL A 151 -24.22 1.84 -8.11
C VAL A 151 -23.42 2.83 -8.95
N LEU A 152 -23.18 4.01 -8.39
CA LEU A 152 -22.33 5.03 -8.98
C LEU A 152 -20.99 5.07 -8.25
N PHE A 153 -19.90 4.69 -8.93
CA PHE A 153 -18.55 4.73 -8.38
C PHE A 153 -17.85 6.04 -8.72
N THR A 154 -17.45 6.85 -7.73
CA THR A 154 -16.67 8.08 -7.97
C THR A 154 -15.18 7.84 -8.14
N MET A 155 -14.73 6.59 -7.96
CA MET A 155 -13.34 6.16 -8.11
C MET A 155 -12.32 7.02 -7.34
N GLY A 156 -12.68 7.52 -6.16
CA GLY A 156 -11.81 8.32 -5.28
C GLY A 156 -11.60 9.76 -5.72
N HIS A 157 -12.34 10.24 -6.73
CA HIS A 157 -12.30 11.64 -7.19
C HIS A 157 -12.97 12.58 -6.18
N ARG A 158 -12.68 13.88 -6.33
CA ARG A 158 -13.42 14.95 -5.65
C ARG A 158 -14.57 15.38 -6.56
N VAL A 159 -15.78 14.97 -6.23
CA VAL A 159 -16.96 15.14 -7.09
C VAL A 159 -17.93 16.11 -6.45
N ARG A 160 -18.34 17.12 -7.21
CA ARG A 160 -19.46 18.00 -6.88
C ARG A 160 -20.63 17.70 -7.82
N LEU A 161 -21.78 17.37 -7.24
CA LEU A 161 -23.00 17.03 -7.96
C LEU A 161 -24.07 18.05 -7.63
N HIS A 162 -24.39 18.93 -8.58
CA HIS A 162 -25.54 19.82 -8.51
C HIS A 162 -26.72 19.17 -9.25
N ILE A 163 -27.79 18.85 -8.53
CA ILE A 163 -28.92 18.08 -9.07
C ILE A 163 -30.23 18.78 -8.74
N ASP A 164 -30.96 19.26 -9.75
CA ASP A 164 -32.27 19.90 -9.50
C ASP A 164 -33.30 18.88 -8.97
N ARG A 165 -33.35 17.68 -9.58
CA ARG A 165 -34.26 16.59 -9.20
C ARG A 165 -33.56 15.24 -9.12
N LEU A 166 -33.52 14.66 -7.92
CA LEU A 166 -32.97 13.33 -7.63
C LEU A 166 -34.10 12.35 -7.28
N GLU A 167 -34.17 11.24 -8.01
CA GLU A 167 -35.05 10.11 -7.70
C GLU A 167 -34.20 8.86 -7.52
N SER A 168 -34.31 8.20 -6.36
CA SER A 168 -33.51 7.02 -6.04
C SER A 168 -34.34 5.91 -5.40
N ASP A 169 -34.17 4.67 -5.86
CA ASP A 169 -34.88 3.50 -5.33
C ASP A 169 -33.91 2.53 -4.63
N GLY A 170 -33.27 2.97 -3.55
CA GLY A 170 -32.29 2.17 -2.82
C GLY A 170 -30.97 2.03 -3.56
N ALA A 171 -30.62 3.03 -4.37
CA ALA A 171 -29.35 3.04 -5.09
C ALA A 171 -28.18 3.40 -4.17
N ARG A 172 -26.96 3.25 -4.69
CA ARG A 172 -25.72 3.53 -3.98
C ARG A 172 -24.83 4.49 -4.74
N ILE A 173 -24.23 5.44 -4.03
CA ILE A 173 -23.01 6.13 -4.49
C ILE A 173 -21.87 5.61 -3.65
N GLN A 174 -20.81 5.15 -4.29
CA GLN A 174 -19.68 4.52 -3.62
C GLN A 174 -18.37 5.15 -4.09
N THR A 175 -17.45 5.44 -3.18
CA THR A 175 -16.21 6.12 -3.55
C THR A 175 -15.26 5.23 -4.33
N LEU A 176 -15.14 3.96 -3.95
CA LEU A 176 -14.21 3.00 -4.55
C LEU A 176 -14.90 1.65 -4.70
N SER A 177 -14.71 0.99 -5.84
CA SER A 177 -15.16 -0.40 -6.02
C SER A 177 -14.27 -1.35 -5.20
N PRO A 178 -14.85 -2.36 -4.52
CA PRO A 178 -14.11 -3.30 -3.68
C PRO A 178 -13.19 -4.24 -4.48
N GLU A 179 -13.37 -4.28 -5.80
CA GLU A 179 -12.55 -5.09 -6.70
C GLU A 179 -11.17 -4.48 -6.94
N PHE A 180 -11.03 -3.15 -6.80
CA PHE A 180 -9.75 -2.48 -6.98
C PHE A 180 -8.94 -2.51 -5.69
N LYS A 181 -7.84 -3.27 -5.69
CA LYS A 181 -6.88 -3.34 -4.57
C LYS A 181 -5.59 -2.61 -4.92
N ALA A 182 -4.91 -2.07 -3.92
CA ALA A 182 -3.59 -1.48 -4.14
C ALA A 182 -2.58 -2.59 -4.50
N GLY A 183 -1.71 -2.29 -5.47
CA GLY A 183 -0.63 -3.20 -5.86
C GLY A 183 0.40 -3.37 -4.73
N VAL A 184 1.23 -4.41 -4.81
CA VAL A 184 2.30 -4.67 -3.83
C VAL A 184 3.18 -3.43 -3.64
N GLY A 185 3.33 -3.00 -2.39
CA GLY A 185 4.10 -1.82 -1.99
C GLY A 185 3.45 -0.48 -2.32
N GLN A 186 2.21 -0.44 -2.81
CA GLN A 186 1.49 0.80 -3.11
C GLN A 186 0.54 1.19 -1.97
N PRO A 187 0.45 2.48 -1.61
CA PRO A 187 -0.53 2.95 -0.64
C PRO A 187 -1.96 2.77 -1.19
N GLY A 188 -2.91 2.56 -0.28
CA GLY A 188 -4.33 2.58 -0.61
C GLY A 188 -4.77 3.97 -1.03
N ARG A 189 -5.66 4.06 -2.01
CA ARG A 189 -6.33 5.30 -2.41
C ARG A 189 -7.34 5.77 -1.37
N HIS A 190 -7.37 7.08 -1.14
CA HIS A 190 -8.40 7.72 -0.32
C HIS A 190 -9.77 7.67 -1.03
N GLY A 191 -10.85 7.70 -0.26
CA GLY A 191 -12.22 7.73 -0.79
C GLY A 191 -12.60 9.03 -1.50
N GLY A 192 -11.77 10.07 -1.50
CA GLY A 192 -12.07 11.34 -2.16
C GLY A 192 -13.06 12.20 -1.38
N HIS A 193 -13.77 13.07 -2.09
CA HIS A 193 -14.76 13.99 -1.52
C HIS A 193 -16.01 13.98 -2.38
N ILE A 194 -17.18 13.86 -1.76
CA ILE A 194 -18.47 13.96 -2.45
C ILE A 194 -19.20 15.17 -1.87
N ASN A 195 -19.46 16.16 -2.72
CA ASN A 195 -20.38 17.24 -2.43
C ASN A 195 -21.64 17.02 -3.27
N LEU A 196 -22.79 16.87 -2.61
CA LEU A 196 -24.07 16.57 -3.24
C LEU A 196 -25.07 17.67 -2.87
N ASP A 197 -25.36 18.54 -3.83
CA ASP A 197 -26.32 19.63 -3.70
C ASP A 197 -27.58 19.28 -4.52
N VAL A 198 -28.70 19.09 -3.81
CA VAL A 198 -29.94 18.58 -4.38
C VAL A 198 -31.10 19.53 -4.11
N GLY A 199 -31.75 19.98 -5.18
CA GLY A 199 -32.98 20.75 -5.11
C GLY A 199 -34.13 19.92 -4.52
N THR A 200 -34.64 18.95 -5.28
CA THR A 200 -35.71 18.05 -4.84
C THR A 200 -35.26 16.59 -4.86
N ALA A 201 -35.40 15.89 -3.74
CA ALA A 201 -35.02 14.48 -3.60
C ALA A 201 -36.23 13.58 -3.26
N LYS A 202 -36.30 12.38 -3.84
CA LYS A 202 -37.32 11.37 -3.55
C LYS A 202 -36.73 9.96 -3.43
N GLY A 203 -37.24 9.17 -2.49
CA GLY A 203 -36.95 7.75 -2.34
C GLY A 203 -35.82 7.47 -1.34
N SER A 204 -34.90 6.57 -1.64
CA SER A 204 -33.80 6.20 -0.73
C SER A 204 -32.45 6.10 -1.43
N LEU A 205 -31.42 6.66 -0.82
CA LEU A 205 -30.04 6.67 -1.30
C LEU A 205 -29.09 6.25 -0.18
N ARG A 206 -28.12 5.40 -0.49
CA ARG A 206 -27.00 5.08 0.40
C ARG A 206 -25.68 5.60 -0.17
N ILE A 207 -24.90 6.32 0.63
CA ILE A 207 -23.56 6.78 0.24
C ILE A 207 -22.49 6.02 1.02
N GLN A 208 -21.60 5.31 0.32
CA GLN A 208 -20.54 4.50 0.90
C GLN A 208 -19.17 5.14 0.61
N MET A 209 -18.55 5.67 1.65
CA MET A 209 -17.22 6.28 1.61
C MET A 209 -16.18 5.29 2.10
N LEU A 210 -15.59 4.58 1.16
CA LEU A 210 -14.57 3.57 1.40
C LEU A 210 -13.19 4.15 1.05
N GLY A 211 -12.21 3.89 1.92
CA GLY A 211 -10.80 3.92 1.57
C GLY A 211 -10.35 2.56 1.04
N GLN A 212 -9.35 2.54 0.17
CA GLN A 212 -8.78 1.29 -0.36
C GLN A 212 -7.75 0.71 0.59
N ASP A 213 -7.70 -0.61 0.70
CA ASP A 213 -6.65 -1.28 1.47
C ASP A 213 -5.26 -1.04 0.87
N GLY A 214 -4.26 -0.91 1.74
CA GLY A 214 -2.87 -0.79 1.35
C GLY A 214 -2.31 -2.08 0.75
N GLY A 215 -1.34 -1.93 -0.16
CA GLY A 215 -0.66 -3.05 -0.79
C GLY A 215 0.20 -3.83 0.19
N ALA A 216 0.30 -5.15 -0.01
CA ALA A 216 1.21 -5.98 0.75
C ALA A 216 2.67 -5.53 0.56
N GLY A 217 3.52 -5.77 1.56
CA GLY A 217 4.96 -5.55 1.45
C GLY A 217 5.60 -6.57 0.49
N LYS A 218 6.69 -6.17 -0.15
CA LYS A 218 7.51 -7.06 -0.97
C LYS A 218 8.20 -8.09 -0.08
N ALA A 219 8.22 -9.35 -0.53
CA ALA A 219 9.02 -10.37 0.13
C ALA A 219 10.51 -9.99 0.11
N GLY A 220 11.24 -10.42 1.15
CA GLY A 220 12.70 -10.29 1.18
C GLY A 220 13.32 -11.01 -0.01
N ALA A 221 14.37 -10.43 -0.57
CA ALA A 221 15.04 -11.01 -1.72
C ALA A 221 15.51 -12.44 -1.43
N ALA A 222 15.41 -13.30 -2.45
CA ALA A 222 15.94 -14.66 -2.38
C ALA A 222 17.44 -14.61 -2.07
N PRO A 223 17.97 -15.58 -1.31
CA PRO A 223 19.39 -15.63 -1.01
C PRO A 223 20.20 -15.81 -2.28
N ASP A 224 21.34 -15.13 -2.36
CA ASP A 224 22.34 -15.31 -3.41
C ASP A 224 23.65 -15.91 -2.84
N GLU A 225 24.63 -16.15 -3.71
CA GLU A 225 25.92 -16.72 -3.32
C GLU A 225 26.74 -15.79 -2.40
N SER A 226 26.47 -14.47 -2.40
CA SER A 226 27.15 -13.54 -1.48
C SER A 226 26.72 -13.75 -0.02
N MET A 227 25.56 -14.35 0.18
CA MET A 227 25.01 -14.71 1.49
C MET A 227 25.50 -16.08 1.98
N ARG A 228 26.34 -16.77 1.20
CA ARG A 228 26.88 -18.08 1.60
C ARG A 228 27.80 -17.94 2.82
N GLY A 229 27.75 -18.93 3.69
CA GLY A 229 28.72 -19.04 4.79
C GLY A 229 30.16 -19.19 4.28
N LEU A 230 31.13 -18.85 5.13
CA LEU A 230 32.54 -19.02 4.77
C LEU A 230 32.87 -20.47 4.46
N LYS A 231 33.67 -20.72 3.42
CA LYS A 231 34.16 -22.08 3.14
C LYS A 231 35.04 -22.56 4.31
N GLY A 232 34.87 -23.80 4.73
CA GLY A 232 35.76 -24.46 5.67
C GLY A 232 37.17 -24.56 5.12
N GLU A 233 38.17 -24.39 5.97
CA GLU A 233 39.58 -24.54 5.59
C GLU A 233 39.85 -25.95 5.09
N ASP A 234 40.53 -26.07 3.96
CA ASP A 234 41.04 -27.35 3.48
C ASP A 234 42.11 -27.88 4.45
N GLY A 235 42.22 -29.21 4.58
CA GLY A 235 43.24 -29.83 5.42
C GLY A 235 44.65 -29.43 4.99
N LYS A 236 45.59 -29.39 5.94
CA LYS A 236 46.99 -29.02 5.66
C LYS A 236 47.73 -30.16 4.96
N SER A 237 48.35 -29.85 3.82
CA SER A 237 49.14 -30.79 3.03
C SER A 237 50.40 -31.25 3.78
N GLY A 238 50.75 -32.54 3.67
CA GLY A 238 52.01 -33.10 4.20
C GLY A 238 51.89 -33.86 5.53
N LEU A 239 50.72 -33.83 6.16
CA LEU A 239 50.43 -34.65 7.35
C LEU A 239 49.54 -35.81 6.93
N CYS A 240 50.08 -37.04 6.90
CA CYS A 240 49.20 -38.18 7.05
C CYS A 240 48.91 -38.40 8.51
N ALA A 241 47.64 -38.65 8.75
CA ALA A 241 47.11 -38.94 10.06
C ALA A 241 47.59 -40.30 10.54
N ASP A 242 48.81 -40.41 11.07
CA ASP A 242 49.27 -41.70 11.60
C ASP A 242 48.62 -41.97 13.00
N SER A 243 48.12 -40.92 13.70
CA SER A 243 47.00 -40.88 14.69
C SER A 243 46.97 -39.50 15.38
N GLY A 244 45.90 -39.16 16.12
CA GLY A 244 45.85 -37.96 16.99
C GLY A 244 45.77 -36.61 16.26
N ALA A 245 46.52 -35.61 16.72
CA ALA A 245 46.44 -34.21 16.27
C ALA A 245 46.70 -34.01 14.75
N ASN A 246 47.43 -34.93 14.12
CA ASN A 246 47.69 -34.90 12.68
C ASN A 246 46.45 -35.28 11.84
N LEU A 247 45.49 -36.02 12.41
CA LEU A 247 44.22 -36.36 11.76
C LEU A 247 43.29 -35.16 11.65
N GLU A 248 43.22 -34.35 12.69
CA GLU A 248 42.41 -33.13 12.70
C GLU A 248 42.98 -32.09 11.73
N GLN A 249 44.30 -31.95 11.66
CA GLN A 249 44.95 -31.02 10.73
C GLN A 249 44.86 -31.45 9.26
N ALA A 250 44.81 -32.75 8.98
CA ALA A 250 44.64 -33.29 7.63
C ALA A 250 43.17 -33.31 7.15
N SER A 251 42.22 -33.18 8.08
CA SER A 251 40.79 -33.11 7.78
C SER A 251 40.38 -31.70 7.37
N GLY A 252 39.40 -31.60 6.48
CA GLY A 252 38.82 -30.31 6.14
C GLY A 252 37.88 -29.83 7.26
N LYS A 253 37.89 -28.53 7.55
CA LYS A 253 36.94 -27.95 8.51
C LYS A 253 35.55 -27.85 7.89
N ASP A 254 34.51 -27.93 8.71
CA ASP A 254 33.14 -27.68 8.26
C ASP A 254 32.99 -26.23 7.75
N GLY A 255 32.05 -26.03 6.83
CA GLY A 255 31.72 -24.68 6.36
C GLY A 255 30.99 -23.86 7.42
N GLY A 256 31.12 -22.54 7.32
CA GLY A 256 30.40 -21.59 8.17
C GLY A 256 28.90 -21.56 7.87
N LYS A 257 28.11 -21.10 8.84
CA LYS A 257 26.68 -20.86 8.67
C LYS A 257 26.43 -19.78 7.61
N GLY A 258 25.40 -19.95 6.79
CA GLY A 258 24.91 -18.92 5.87
C GLY A 258 24.42 -17.65 6.58
N GLN A 259 24.39 -16.54 5.85
CA GLN A 259 23.90 -15.26 6.39
C GLN A 259 22.38 -15.28 6.57
N GLN A 260 21.88 -14.45 7.49
CA GLN A 260 20.44 -14.31 7.68
C GLN A 260 19.77 -13.76 6.40
N GLY A 261 18.58 -14.27 6.08
CA GLY A 261 17.80 -13.83 4.94
C GLY A 261 17.42 -12.35 4.98
N ASN A 262 17.17 -11.79 3.80
CA ASN A 262 16.78 -10.38 3.68
C ASN A 262 15.41 -10.12 4.33
N ARG A 263 15.25 -8.96 4.96
CA ARG A 263 13.97 -8.57 5.56
C ARG A 263 12.90 -8.34 4.47
N GLY A 264 11.67 -8.74 4.74
CA GLY A 264 10.51 -8.31 3.93
C GLY A 264 10.21 -6.83 4.15
N SER A 265 9.70 -6.14 3.12
CA SER A 265 9.30 -4.73 3.29
C SER A 265 8.03 -4.63 4.14
N ASN A 266 7.83 -3.49 4.79
CA ASN A 266 6.55 -3.23 5.46
C ASN A 266 5.40 -3.19 4.42
N GLY A 267 4.19 -3.46 4.90
CA GLY A 267 2.98 -3.21 4.15
C GLY A 267 2.71 -1.73 4.00
N SER A 268 2.03 -1.35 2.92
CA SER A 268 1.71 0.04 2.64
C SER A 268 0.48 0.48 3.44
N PRO A 269 0.34 1.79 3.73
CA PRO A 269 -0.81 2.29 4.47
C PRO A 269 -2.11 2.13 3.68
N GLY A 270 -3.22 1.93 4.40
CA GLY A 270 -4.57 2.01 3.85
C GLY A 270 -4.98 3.44 3.55
N GLY A 271 -5.90 3.61 2.61
CA GLY A 271 -6.46 4.91 2.28
C GLY A 271 -7.53 5.34 3.28
N ASP A 272 -7.63 6.64 3.52
CA ASP A 272 -8.69 7.20 4.35
C ASP A 272 -10.07 6.99 3.73
N SER A 273 -11.11 6.97 4.56
CA SER A 273 -12.48 7.04 4.04
C SER A 273 -12.68 8.36 3.27
N GLY A 274 -13.70 8.42 2.42
CA GLY A 274 -14.10 9.68 1.78
C GLY A 274 -14.70 10.66 2.78
N THR A 275 -14.77 11.94 2.37
CA THR A 275 -15.58 12.98 3.01
C THR A 275 -16.89 13.17 2.25
N LEU A 276 -17.93 13.61 2.95
CA LEU A 276 -19.25 13.83 2.38
C LEU A 276 -19.85 15.14 2.87
N GLU A 277 -20.31 15.95 1.93
CA GLU A 277 -21.15 17.13 2.15
C GLU A 277 -22.45 16.93 1.37
N VAL A 278 -23.60 16.97 2.05
CA VAL A 278 -24.90 16.84 1.40
C VAL A 278 -25.78 18.02 1.75
N THR A 279 -26.35 18.68 0.76
CA THR A 279 -27.38 19.71 0.93
C THR A 279 -28.63 19.26 0.20
N ILE A 280 -29.76 19.16 0.91
CA ILE A 280 -31.06 18.82 0.33
C ILE A 280 -32.04 19.93 0.67
N GLN A 281 -32.53 20.63 -0.36
CA GLN A 281 -33.46 21.75 -0.20
C GLN A 281 -34.89 21.26 0.11
N SER A 282 -35.37 20.26 -0.65
CA SER A 282 -36.69 19.65 -0.49
C SER A 282 -36.61 18.13 -0.62
N GLY A 283 -37.16 17.38 0.33
CA GLY A 283 -37.07 15.91 0.31
C GLY A 283 -37.83 15.23 1.44
N LYS A 284 -39.12 15.57 1.61
CA LYS A 284 -39.95 15.10 2.73
C LYS A 284 -39.93 13.57 2.89
N ASP A 285 -39.91 12.85 1.78
CA ASP A 285 -39.92 11.38 1.74
C ASP A 285 -38.56 10.79 1.32
N PHE A 286 -37.47 11.55 1.49
CA PHE A 286 -36.13 11.11 1.09
C PHE A 286 -35.32 10.56 2.27
N GLN A 287 -34.94 9.29 2.15
CA GLN A 287 -34.07 8.60 3.10
C GLN A 287 -32.63 8.63 2.59
N LEU A 288 -31.73 9.16 3.42
CA LEU A 288 -30.29 9.14 3.14
C LEU A 288 -29.62 8.29 4.21
N ASP A 289 -28.98 7.23 3.77
CA ASP A 289 -28.10 6.40 4.59
C ASP A 289 -26.65 6.65 4.18
N HIS A 290 -25.72 6.53 5.12
CA HIS A 290 -24.30 6.70 4.85
C HIS A 290 -23.46 5.71 5.63
N PHE A 291 -22.35 5.29 5.02
CA PHE A 291 -21.40 4.37 5.62
C PHE A 291 -19.98 4.84 5.31
N ARG A 292 -19.11 4.83 6.32
CA ARG A 292 -17.68 5.12 6.17
C ARG A 292 -16.88 3.91 6.61
N SER A 293 -15.86 3.57 5.83
CA SER A 293 -14.82 2.65 6.28
C SER A 293 -13.47 3.10 5.71
N PRO A 294 -12.47 3.35 6.56
CA PRO A 294 -11.10 3.46 6.05
C PRO A 294 -10.64 2.12 5.48
N GLY A 295 -9.64 2.18 4.60
CA GLY A 295 -8.91 1.01 4.13
C GLY A 295 -7.99 0.48 5.22
N GLN A 296 -7.80 -0.83 5.26
CA GLN A 296 -6.82 -1.46 6.14
C GLN A 296 -5.41 -1.27 5.59
N GLY A 297 -4.41 -1.30 6.47
CA GLY A 297 -3.02 -1.36 6.04
C GLY A 297 -2.70 -2.71 5.39
N GLY A 298 -1.79 -2.71 4.43
CA GLY A 298 -1.33 -3.94 3.78
C GLY A 298 -0.55 -4.83 4.74
N ALA A 299 -0.57 -6.15 4.51
CA ALA A 299 0.28 -7.06 5.25
C ALA A 299 1.76 -6.78 5.00
N GLY A 300 2.61 -7.00 6.00
CA GLY A 300 4.07 -6.97 5.80
C GLY A 300 4.54 -8.08 4.86
N GLY A 301 5.60 -7.83 4.11
CA GLY A 301 6.22 -8.82 3.25
C GLY A 301 6.89 -9.93 4.05
N ALA A 302 6.86 -11.16 3.55
CA ALA A 302 7.58 -12.27 4.18
C ALA A 302 9.10 -12.02 4.17
N GLY A 303 9.80 -12.43 5.22
CA GLY A 303 11.26 -12.48 5.21
C GLY A 303 11.79 -13.44 4.14
N GLY A 304 12.92 -13.10 3.53
CA GLY A 304 13.62 -13.95 2.58
C GLY A 304 14.23 -15.18 3.27
N LYS A 305 14.48 -16.23 2.50
CA LYS A 305 15.21 -17.41 3.01
C LYS A 305 16.65 -17.03 3.39
N GLY A 306 17.23 -17.74 4.35
CA GLY A 306 18.63 -17.58 4.72
C GLY A 306 19.58 -17.99 3.59
N GLY A 307 20.80 -17.47 3.63
CA GLY A 307 21.87 -17.85 2.72
C GLY A 307 22.25 -19.33 2.89
N PRO A 308 22.77 -20.00 1.84
CA PRO A 308 23.25 -21.36 1.97
C PRO A 308 24.45 -21.43 2.91
N GLY A 309 24.66 -22.57 3.58
CA GLY A 309 25.89 -22.77 4.34
C GLY A 309 27.13 -22.82 3.45
N GLY A 310 28.27 -22.44 4.01
CA GLY A 310 29.56 -22.53 3.35
C GLY A 310 29.92 -23.95 3.00
N TYR A 311 30.63 -24.15 1.91
CA TYR A 311 31.14 -25.49 1.57
C TYR A 311 32.15 -25.95 2.63
N GLY A 312 32.20 -27.24 2.91
CA GLY A 312 33.25 -27.80 3.77
C GLY A 312 34.61 -27.80 3.08
N GLY A 313 35.66 -27.82 3.90
CA GLY A 313 37.04 -27.98 3.44
C GLY A 313 37.29 -29.38 2.91
N LYS A 314 38.15 -29.50 1.91
CA LYS A 314 38.60 -30.79 1.38
C LYS A 314 39.65 -31.39 2.31
N ALA A 315 39.54 -32.71 2.53
CA ALA A 315 40.53 -33.45 3.28
C ALA A 315 41.77 -33.76 2.43
N VAL A 316 42.95 -33.79 3.05
CA VAL A 316 44.18 -34.21 2.37
C VAL A 316 44.27 -35.72 2.39
N ARG A 317 44.33 -36.34 1.20
CA ARG A 317 44.37 -37.81 1.05
C ARG A 317 45.77 -38.35 0.74
N MET A 318 46.78 -37.48 0.58
CA MET A 318 48.14 -37.86 0.20
C MET A 318 49.18 -37.15 1.06
N LYS A 319 50.25 -37.85 1.49
CA LYS A 319 51.48 -37.24 2.03
C LYS A 319 52.61 -37.29 1.02
N MET A 320 53.50 -36.32 1.10
CA MET A 320 54.79 -36.39 0.43
C MET A 320 55.69 -37.36 1.20
N GLY A 321 56.21 -38.39 0.53
CA GLY A 321 57.23 -39.27 1.10
C GLY A 321 58.60 -38.58 1.18
N TYR A 322 59.53 -39.17 1.92
CA TYR A 322 60.94 -38.70 1.98
C TYR A 322 61.64 -38.72 0.61
N ASP A 323 61.12 -39.55 -0.30
CA ASP A 323 61.51 -39.67 -1.71
C ASP A 323 60.90 -38.59 -2.61
N GLY A 324 60.07 -37.71 -2.04
CA GLY A 324 59.30 -36.72 -2.80
C GLY A 324 58.12 -37.30 -3.57
N ILE A 325 57.74 -38.56 -3.33
CA ILE A 325 56.60 -39.21 -4.01
C ILE A 325 55.35 -39.04 -3.15
N LEU A 326 54.26 -38.55 -3.74
CA LEU A 326 52.95 -38.52 -3.09
C LEU A 326 52.42 -39.93 -2.85
N ARG A 327 52.18 -40.29 -1.60
CA ARG A 327 51.64 -41.58 -1.17
C ARG A 327 50.29 -41.37 -0.49
N PRO A 328 49.30 -42.25 -0.73
CA PRO A 328 48.02 -42.16 -0.04
C PRO A 328 48.20 -42.32 1.47
N CYS A 329 47.41 -41.59 2.25
CA CYS A 329 47.43 -41.74 3.70
C CYS A 329 46.86 -43.08 4.14
N ALA A 330 47.47 -43.67 5.18
CA ALA A 330 47.01 -44.93 5.77
C ALA A 330 45.61 -44.79 6.41
N PHE A 331 45.28 -43.59 6.91
CA PHE A 331 43.98 -43.26 7.47
C PHE A 331 43.26 -42.22 6.61
N LYS A 332 41.95 -42.40 6.42
CA LYS A 332 41.10 -41.46 5.66
C LYS A 332 40.77 -40.25 6.54
N SER A 333 41.36 -39.10 6.22
CA SER A 333 40.94 -37.80 6.75
C SER A 333 39.50 -37.48 6.31
N ARG A 334 38.78 -36.72 7.13
CA ARG A 334 37.36 -36.39 6.89
C ARG A 334 37.25 -35.09 6.10
N GLU A 335 36.37 -35.07 5.09
CA GLU A 335 35.97 -33.82 4.45
C GLU A 335 35.04 -33.06 5.38
N GLY A 336 35.22 -31.74 5.43
CA GLY A 336 34.30 -30.87 6.11
C GLY A 336 32.92 -31.01 5.47
N THR A 337 31.90 -30.99 6.30
CA THR A 337 30.51 -30.91 5.85
C THR A 337 30.16 -29.48 5.47
N GLN A 338 29.13 -29.33 4.63
CA GLN A 338 28.58 -28.01 4.36
C GLN A 338 28.00 -27.43 5.66
N GLY A 339 28.26 -26.14 5.89
CA GLY A 339 27.67 -25.43 7.01
C GLY A 339 26.14 -25.43 6.96
N PRO A 340 25.47 -25.12 8.08
CA PRO A 340 24.02 -24.96 8.08
C PRO A 340 23.59 -23.72 7.30
N GLU A 341 22.36 -23.72 6.79
CA GLU A 341 21.74 -22.53 6.20
C GLU A 341 21.59 -21.40 7.22
N GLY A 342 21.54 -20.17 6.71
CA GLY A 342 21.21 -18.99 7.50
C GLY A 342 19.78 -19.02 8.03
N GLY A 343 19.50 -18.22 9.05
CA GLY A 343 18.12 -18.02 9.51
C GLY A 343 17.30 -17.27 8.45
N SER A 344 15.98 -17.45 8.47
CA SER A 344 15.10 -16.61 7.63
C SER A 344 15.18 -15.14 8.04
N GLY A 345 14.94 -14.25 7.08
CA GLY A 345 14.78 -12.83 7.34
C GLY A 345 13.55 -12.54 8.18
N PHE A 346 13.50 -11.37 8.80
CA PHE A 346 12.30 -10.93 9.51
C PHE A 346 11.21 -10.53 8.52
N ASN A 347 9.95 -10.78 8.89
CA ASN A 347 8.81 -10.24 8.17
C ASN A 347 8.78 -8.70 8.29
N GLY A 348 8.20 -8.05 7.28
CA GLY A 348 7.82 -6.65 7.37
C GLY A 348 6.70 -6.45 8.38
N LEU A 349 6.56 -5.22 8.87
CA LEU A 349 5.42 -4.83 9.68
C LEU A 349 4.19 -4.58 8.78
N PRO A 350 2.97 -4.81 9.26
CA PRO A 350 1.77 -4.37 8.55
C PRO A 350 1.75 -2.83 8.41
N GLY A 351 1.11 -2.35 7.36
CA GLY A 351 0.84 -0.92 7.17
C GLY A 351 -0.19 -0.40 8.17
N ASN A 352 -0.23 0.92 8.34
CA ASN A 352 -1.27 1.55 9.16
C ASN A 352 -2.61 1.55 8.41
N PRO A 353 -3.75 1.38 9.10
CA PRO A 353 -5.06 1.64 8.50
C PRO A 353 -5.21 3.14 8.18
N GLY A 354 -6.10 3.46 7.25
CA GLY A 354 -6.49 4.83 6.96
C GLY A 354 -7.33 5.45 8.08
N ALA A 355 -7.52 6.77 8.01
CA ALA A 355 -8.38 7.51 8.92
C ALA A 355 -9.84 7.51 8.48
N MET A 356 -10.75 7.59 9.46
CA MET A 356 -12.15 7.90 9.21
C MET A 356 -12.32 9.42 9.07
N GLN A 357 -12.82 9.87 7.92
CA GLN A 357 -12.96 11.28 7.56
C GLN A 357 -14.38 11.79 7.81
N SER A 358 -14.56 13.11 7.89
CA SER A 358 -15.80 13.78 8.31
C SER A 358 -16.98 13.64 7.33
N ILE A 359 -18.19 13.77 7.87
CA ILE A 359 -19.44 13.92 7.12
C ILE A 359 -20.15 15.16 7.61
N CYS A 360 -20.72 15.95 6.71
CA CYS A 360 -21.67 17.01 7.02
C CYS A 360 -22.93 16.84 6.16
N ILE A 361 -24.10 16.82 6.80
CA ILE A 361 -25.41 16.72 6.15
C ILE A 361 -26.24 17.92 6.55
N THR A 362 -26.69 18.67 5.54
CA THR A 362 -27.56 19.84 5.66
C THR A 362 -28.94 19.51 5.10
N ARG A 363 -29.95 19.52 5.97
CA ARG A 363 -31.37 19.31 5.59
C ARG A 363 -32.21 20.46 6.12
N ALA A 364 -32.94 21.14 5.24
CA ALA A 364 -33.83 22.25 5.64
C ALA A 364 -33.15 23.24 6.62
N GLN A 365 -31.92 23.65 6.31
CA GLN A 365 -31.07 24.56 7.11
C GLN A 365 -30.50 23.99 8.43
N VAL A 366 -30.75 22.72 8.76
CA VAL A 366 -30.10 22.06 9.90
C VAL A 366 -28.85 21.34 9.41
N ILE A 367 -27.69 21.72 9.96
CA ILE A 367 -26.39 21.11 9.65
C ILE A 367 -26.04 20.11 10.75
N THR A 368 -25.71 18.87 10.37
CA THR A 368 -25.19 17.84 11.26
C THR A 368 -23.85 17.36 10.73
N CYS A 369 -22.78 17.53 11.51
CA CYS A 369 -21.45 17.01 11.17
C CYS A 369 -21.00 15.94 12.17
N ILE A 370 -20.36 14.87 11.68
CA ILE A 370 -19.90 13.72 12.46
C ILE A 370 -18.45 13.39 12.13
#